data_AF-A0A5J4Q0L3-F1
#
_entry.id   AF-A0A5J4Q0L3-F1
#
_cell.length_a   1.000
_cell.length_b   1.000
_cell.length_c   1.000
_cell.angle_alpha   90.00
_cell.angle_beta   90.00
_cell.angle_gamma   90.00
#
_symmetry.space_group_name_H-M   'P 1'
#
loop_
_entity.id
_entity.type
_entity.pdbx_description
1 polymer ?
#
loop_
_entity_poly.entity_id
_entity_poly.type
_entity_poly.pdbx_seq_one_letter_code
_entity_poly.pdbx_strand_id
1 'polypeptide(L)'
;NLQITGVRIFNRNNYNNDALDIDGCRNVTVSYFIADSDDDGITLKSTSPKPCENITITNCVVSSRCNAIKLGTETNGGFKNINISNCVVKPSEISAPPFFGRERGSSAISLEIVDGGIMEGVSISNIVVDGTESPIFIRLANRARTYQEGVVIDRVGHISAVSISNIRIKNSGKTGCSITGLPEYPVNDIRLNNIVYEQLGGGIAEDISTVIEEKPTEYPEATMFGTLPAYGFYIRHATNITFNGVQFATTTEDVRPALYLDDVKGGVFNNMQLQSNEKTNANIWLKNSRDIIVKESLLKGRSNCFVNLEGNNNAQISIIDPLAEFKKRKRYR
;
A
#
# COMPACT_ATOMS: atom_id res chain seq x y z
N ASN A 1 -12.02 22.72 -13.50
CA ASN A 1 -11.20 23.00 -14.69
C ASN A 1 -9.94 23.73 -14.24
N LEU A 2 -9.02 23.01 -13.60
CA LEU A 2 -7.74 23.51 -13.12
C LEU A 2 -6.62 22.73 -13.83
N GLN A 3 -5.61 23.43 -14.33
CA GLN A 3 -4.43 22.82 -14.94
C GLN A 3 -3.18 23.36 -14.25
N ILE A 4 -2.32 22.46 -13.79
CA ILE A 4 -1.03 22.77 -13.17
C ILE A 4 0.04 22.04 -13.99
N THR A 5 0.88 22.81 -14.68
CA THR A 5 1.86 22.24 -15.62
C THR A 5 3.22 22.89 -15.46
N GLY A 6 4.27 22.06 -15.33
CA GLY A 6 5.67 22.55 -15.36
C GLY A 6 6.11 23.29 -14.10
N VAL A 7 5.40 23.13 -12.99
CA VAL A 7 5.73 23.80 -11.72
C VAL A 7 6.77 22.98 -10.95
N ARG A 8 7.78 23.67 -10.42
CA ARG A 8 8.77 23.09 -9.50
C ARG A 8 8.61 23.73 -8.12
N ILE A 9 8.43 22.90 -7.10
CA ILE A 9 8.32 23.29 -5.70
C ILE A 9 9.48 22.67 -4.90
N PHE A 10 10.08 23.47 -4.03
CA PHE A 10 11.08 23.03 -3.08
C PHE A 10 10.76 23.61 -1.71
N ASN A 11 10.48 22.74 -0.75
CA ASN A 11 9.82 23.12 0.48
C ASN A 11 10.34 22.35 1.71
N ARG A 12 11.43 22.85 2.29
CA ARG A 12 12.29 22.10 3.22
C ARG A 12 12.60 22.85 4.52
N ASN A 13 11.60 23.48 5.13
CA ASN A 13 11.85 24.44 6.21
C ASN A 13 10.77 24.56 7.30
N ASN A 14 9.68 23.78 7.28
CA ASN A 14 8.61 23.92 8.27
C ASN A 14 7.71 22.67 8.38
N TYR A 15 6.86 22.63 9.41
CA TYR A 15 5.74 21.69 9.55
C TYR A 15 4.62 22.02 8.53
N ASN A 16 3.82 21.02 8.14
CA ASN A 16 2.60 21.20 7.33
C ASN A 16 2.83 21.90 5.98
N ASN A 17 3.95 21.56 5.35
CA ASN A 17 4.46 22.24 4.18
C ASN A 17 4.41 21.32 2.96
N ASP A 18 3.19 20.90 2.63
CA ASP A 18 2.88 20.08 1.46
C ASP A 18 3.35 20.78 0.17
N ALA A 19 3.66 20.04 -0.89
CA ALA A 19 4.04 20.66 -2.15
C ALA A 19 2.82 21.14 -2.96
N LEU A 20 1.71 20.39 -2.92
CA LEU A 20 0.46 20.74 -3.61
C LEU A 20 -0.74 20.07 -2.93
N ASP A 21 -1.70 20.89 -2.50
CA ASP A 21 -3.02 20.45 -2.04
C ASP A 21 -4.12 20.71 -3.07
N ILE A 22 -4.90 19.67 -3.37
CA ILE A 22 -6.13 19.75 -4.15
C ILE A 22 -7.29 19.30 -3.26
N ASP A 23 -8.11 20.25 -2.80
CA ASP A 23 -9.18 19.98 -1.83
C ASP A 23 -10.58 20.19 -2.42
N GLY A 24 -11.39 19.12 -2.48
CA GLY A 24 -12.78 19.17 -2.94
C GLY A 24 -12.96 19.70 -4.37
N CYS A 25 -11.97 19.45 -5.24
CA CYS A 25 -11.90 19.98 -6.59
C CYS A 25 -12.34 18.98 -7.65
N ARG A 26 -12.81 19.49 -8.80
CA ARG A 26 -13.21 18.67 -9.95
C ARG A 26 -12.58 19.11 -11.26
N ASN A 27 -12.31 18.15 -12.13
CA ASN A 27 -11.70 18.34 -13.45
C ASN A 27 -10.35 19.05 -13.30
N VAL A 28 -9.38 18.34 -12.71
CA VAL A 28 -8.03 18.83 -12.44
C VAL A 28 -7.01 18.00 -13.20
N THR A 29 -6.03 18.67 -13.80
CA THR A 29 -4.86 18.01 -14.38
C THR A 29 -3.59 18.58 -13.78
N VAL A 30 -2.76 17.72 -13.21
CA VAL A 30 -1.40 18.03 -12.77
C VAL A 30 -0.43 17.28 -13.66
N SER A 31 0.49 18.00 -14.29
CA SER A 31 1.45 17.40 -15.22
C SER A 31 2.82 18.03 -15.15
N TYR A 32 3.89 17.26 -15.35
CA TYR A 32 5.27 17.80 -15.37
C TYR A 32 5.60 18.59 -14.09
N PHE A 33 5.10 18.11 -12.95
CA PHE A 33 5.29 18.72 -11.65
C PHE A 33 6.50 18.10 -10.95
N ILE A 34 7.37 18.94 -10.38
CA ILE A 34 8.55 18.50 -9.64
C ILE A 34 8.45 19.02 -8.21
N ALA A 35 8.54 18.14 -7.22
CA ALA A 35 8.47 18.53 -5.81
C ALA A 35 9.55 17.87 -4.96
N ASP A 36 10.01 18.61 -3.96
CA ASP A 36 10.78 18.10 -2.81
C ASP A 36 10.28 18.81 -1.54
N SER A 37 9.45 18.13 -0.74
CA SER A 37 8.78 18.66 0.45
C SER A 37 9.19 17.95 1.76
N ASP A 38 9.09 18.64 2.89
CA ASP A 38 9.15 18.04 4.23
C ASP A 38 7.85 17.36 4.62
N ASP A 39 6.70 17.87 4.18
CA ASP A 39 5.43 17.19 4.38
C ASP A 39 5.01 16.44 3.10
N ASP A 40 3.72 16.30 2.84
CA ASP A 40 3.22 15.53 1.71
C ASP A 40 3.62 16.17 0.36
N GLY A 41 3.70 15.37 -0.70
CA GLY A 41 4.04 15.82 -2.04
C GLY A 41 2.81 16.36 -2.77
N ILE A 42 2.19 15.53 -3.59
CA ILE A 42 0.92 15.83 -4.25
C ILE A 42 -0.21 15.20 -3.43
N THR A 43 -1.03 16.04 -2.82
CA THR A 43 -2.06 15.65 -1.87
C THR A 43 -3.45 16.00 -2.39
N LEU A 44 -4.34 15.02 -2.42
CA LEU A 44 -5.77 15.21 -2.65
C LEU A 44 -6.48 15.12 -1.31
N LYS A 45 -7.22 16.17 -0.97
CA LYS A 45 -8.09 16.24 0.21
C LYS A 45 -9.56 16.40 -0.23
N SER A 46 -10.46 16.09 0.68
CA SER A 46 -11.89 16.35 0.55
C SER A 46 -12.42 16.76 1.92
N THR A 47 -11.94 17.90 2.40
CA THR A 47 -12.24 18.40 3.75
C THR A 47 -13.73 18.59 3.93
N SER A 48 -14.42 19.12 2.92
CA SER A 48 -15.89 19.26 2.94
C SER A 48 -16.60 18.04 2.32
N PRO A 49 -17.95 17.99 2.30
CA PRO A 49 -18.69 16.92 1.61
C PRO A 49 -18.48 16.89 0.08
N LYS A 50 -17.74 17.85 -0.49
CA LYS A 50 -17.41 17.87 -1.91
C LYS A 50 -16.24 16.90 -2.18
N PRO A 51 -16.42 15.90 -3.05
CA PRO A 51 -15.33 15.00 -3.40
C PRO A 51 -14.30 15.69 -4.28
N CYS A 52 -13.11 15.11 -4.31
CA CYS A 52 -12.18 15.29 -5.42
C CYS A 52 -12.59 14.35 -6.55
N GLU A 53 -12.90 14.89 -7.74
CA GLU A 53 -13.49 14.11 -8.84
C GLU A 53 -12.88 14.42 -10.22
N ASN A 54 -12.63 13.39 -11.03
CA ASN A 54 -12.07 13.50 -12.38
C ASN A 54 -10.72 14.23 -12.37
N ILE A 55 -9.73 13.62 -11.72
CA ILE A 55 -8.39 14.20 -11.55
C ILE A 55 -7.35 13.31 -12.22
N THR A 56 -6.46 13.93 -12.99
CA THR A 56 -5.29 13.27 -13.57
C THR A 56 -4.01 13.87 -13.03
N ILE A 57 -3.11 13.04 -12.52
CA ILE A 57 -1.74 13.39 -12.14
C ILE A 57 -0.80 12.58 -13.03
N THR A 58 0.07 13.22 -13.81
CA THR A 58 0.96 12.51 -14.73
C THR A 58 2.31 13.15 -14.96
N ASN A 59 3.34 12.34 -15.21
CA ASN A 59 4.68 12.81 -15.57
C ASN A 59 5.31 13.69 -14.47
N CYS A 60 5.15 13.32 -13.21
CA CYS A 60 5.67 14.08 -12.07
C CYS A 60 6.88 13.42 -11.43
N VAL A 61 7.76 14.21 -10.80
CA VAL A 61 8.87 13.71 -9.99
C VAL A 61 8.71 14.27 -8.57
N VAL A 62 8.53 13.40 -7.58
CA VAL A 62 8.15 13.80 -6.23
C VAL A 62 9.10 13.21 -5.20
N SER A 63 9.59 14.08 -4.32
CA SER A 63 10.27 13.74 -3.08
C SER A 63 9.46 14.30 -1.92
N SER A 64 9.28 13.49 -0.88
CA SER A 64 8.55 13.86 0.33
C SER A 64 9.14 13.10 1.52
N ARG A 65 9.19 13.73 2.69
CA ARG A 65 9.51 13.04 3.95
C ARG A 65 8.27 12.43 4.63
N CYS A 66 7.08 12.80 4.17
CA CYS A 66 5.82 12.17 4.52
C CYS A 66 5.33 11.29 3.36
N ASN A 67 4.23 11.66 2.68
CA ASN A 67 3.63 10.89 1.60
C ASN A 67 3.87 11.56 0.25
N ALA A 68 4.48 10.86 -0.71
CA ALA A 68 4.79 11.46 -2.01
C ALA A 68 3.53 11.75 -2.84
N ILE A 69 2.62 10.78 -2.95
CA ILE A 69 1.31 10.96 -3.60
C ILE A 69 0.24 10.42 -2.65
N LYS A 70 -0.70 11.27 -2.28
CA LYS A 70 -1.68 10.96 -1.24
C LYS A 70 -3.09 11.34 -1.64
N LEU A 71 -4.03 10.44 -1.35
CA LEU A 71 -5.47 10.73 -1.27
C LEU A 71 -5.84 10.62 0.21
N GLY A 72 -5.97 11.77 0.88
CA GLY A 72 -6.14 11.90 2.33
C GLY A 72 -5.51 13.19 2.87
N THR A 73 -5.52 13.48 4.16
CA THR A 73 -6.14 12.69 5.25
C THR A 73 -7.61 13.06 5.41
N GLU A 74 -7.93 14.33 5.17
CA GLU A 74 -9.28 14.88 5.21
C GLU A 74 -10.13 14.27 4.09
N THR A 75 -11.11 13.45 4.49
CA THR A 75 -11.74 12.46 3.58
C THR A 75 -13.26 12.55 3.49
N ASN A 76 -13.88 13.52 4.16
CA ASN A 76 -15.33 13.70 4.27
C ASN A 76 -16.10 13.55 2.94
N GLY A 77 -15.59 14.16 1.86
CA GLY A 77 -16.20 14.10 0.53
C GLY A 77 -15.80 12.87 -0.29
N GLY A 78 -14.56 12.40 -0.12
CA GLY A 78 -14.00 11.27 -0.84
C GLY A 78 -13.32 11.62 -2.18
N PHE A 79 -12.99 10.57 -2.93
CA PHE A 79 -12.20 10.62 -4.15
C PHE A 79 -12.82 9.72 -5.23
N LYS A 80 -13.12 10.29 -6.39
CA LYS A 80 -13.77 9.56 -7.47
C LYS A 80 -13.09 9.80 -8.81
N ASN A 81 -12.87 8.73 -9.58
CA ASN A 81 -12.28 8.80 -10.92
C ASN A 81 -10.92 9.52 -10.92
N ILE A 82 -9.96 8.93 -10.22
CA ILE A 82 -8.61 9.47 -10.08
C ILE A 82 -7.63 8.63 -10.89
N ASN A 83 -6.87 9.26 -11.78
CA ASN A 83 -5.84 8.62 -12.58
C ASN A 83 -4.47 9.20 -12.25
N ILE A 84 -3.56 8.36 -11.76
CA ILE A 84 -2.18 8.74 -11.44
C ILE A 84 -1.25 7.88 -12.30
N SER A 85 -0.36 8.49 -13.09
CA SER A 85 0.51 7.71 -13.96
C SER A 85 1.86 8.33 -14.28
N ASN A 86 2.86 7.50 -14.58
CA ASN A 86 4.16 7.95 -15.09
C ASN A 86 4.89 8.90 -14.12
N CYS A 87 4.87 8.59 -12.82
CA CYS A 87 5.55 9.39 -11.81
C CYS A 87 6.79 8.69 -11.26
N VAL A 88 7.75 9.48 -10.80
CA VAL A 88 8.93 9.00 -10.08
C VAL A 88 8.87 9.52 -8.65
N VAL A 89 8.93 8.62 -7.68
CA VAL A 89 9.16 8.94 -6.27
C VAL A 89 10.63 8.69 -5.96
N LYS A 90 11.35 9.73 -5.51
CA LYS A 90 12.79 9.66 -5.25
C LYS A 90 13.16 10.27 -3.90
N PRO A 91 14.31 9.93 -3.31
CA PRO A 91 14.81 10.59 -2.10
C PRO A 91 14.97 12.09 -2.30
N SER A 92 14.83 12.84 -1.20
CA SER A 92 15.10 14.28 -1.17
C SER A 92 16.51 14.60 -1.63
N GLU A 93 16.69 15.75 -2.29
CA GLU A 93 18.01 16.26 -2.68
C GLU A 93 18.81 16.76 -1.46
N ILE A 94 18.13 17.01 -0.33
CA ILE A 94 18.76 17.39 0.93
C ILE A 94 19.07 16.14 1.77
N SER A 95 20.33 15.99 2.21
CA SER A 95 20.77 14.96 3.17
C SER A 95 20.67 15.39 4.64
N ALA A 96 20.43 16.67 4.92
CA ALA A 96 20.17 17.13 6.28
C ALA A 96 18.93 16.43 6.86
N PRO A 97 18.85 16.29 8.20
CA PRO A 97 17.70 15.70 8.86
C PRO A 97 16.39 16.39 8.45
N PRO A 98 15.28 15.63 8.31
CA PRO A 98 13.99 16.22 8.02
C PRO A 98 13.55 17.13 9.17
N PHE A 99 12.86 18.23 8.83
CA PHE A 99 12.19 19.04 9.85
C PHE A 99 10.91 18.35 10.34
N PHE A 100 10.23 17.66 9.43
CA PHE A 100 9.04 16.86 9.69
C PHE A 100 9.06 15.59 8.81
N GLY A 101 8.39 14.52 9.27
CA GLY A 101 8.39 13.23 8.57
C GLY A 101 9.66 12.39 8.79
N ARG A 102 10.01 11.56 7.80
CA ARG A 102 11.03 10.51 7.90
C ARG A 102 12.11 10.67 6.84
N GLU A 103 13.32 10.20 7.17
CA GLU A 103 14.48 10.37 6.29
C GLU A 103 14.24 9.82 4.87
N ARG A 104 13.63 8.63 4.76
CA ARG A 104 13.31 7.94 3.50
C ARG A 104 11.95 8.32 2.91
N GLY A 105 11.17 9.17 3.58
CA GLY A 105 9.74 9.30 3.32
C GLY A 105 8.93 8.20 4.01
N SER A 106 7.67 8.48 4.33
CA SER A 106 6.76 7.53 4.95
C SER A 106 6.15 6.60 3.90
N SER A 107 5.49 7.15 2.87
CA SER A 107 4.88 6.36 1.80
C SER A 107 5.04 6.99 0.43
N ALA A 108 5.11 6.15 -0.61
CA ALA A 108 5.09 6.63 -1.99
C ALA A 108 3.65 6.85 -2.47
N ILE A 109 2.73 5.94 -2.11
CA ILE A 109 1.32 5.95 -2.47
C ILE A 109 0.49 5.71 -1.20
N SER A 110 -0.20 6.74 -0.74
CA SER A 110 -1.12 6.66 0.40
C SER A 110 -2.57 6.87 -0.05
N LEU A 111 -3.41 5.88 0.21
CA LEU A 111 -4.83 5.88 -0.13
C LEU A 111 -5.64 5.71 1.16
N GLU A 112 -6.23 6.81 1.62
CA GLU A 112 -6.84 6.89 2.94
C GLU A 112 -8.31 7.30 2.83
N ILE A 113 -9.15 6.66 3.63
CA ILE A 113 -10.52 7.10 3.96
C ILE A 113 -10.67 6.94 5.47
N VAL A 114 -10.70 8.04 6.21
CA VAL A 114 -10.68 8.02 7.68
C VAL A 114 -11.71 8.93 8.35
N ASP A 115 -12.25 9.91 7.63
CA ASP A 115 -13.26 10.87 8.11
C ASP A 115 -14.60 10.67 7.42
N GLY A 116 -14.91 9.42 7.08
CA GLY A 116 -15.99 9.10 6.15
C GLY A 116 -15.60 9.37 4.70
N GLY A 117 -16.59 9.41 3.81
CA GLY A 117 -16.40 9.58 2.36
C GLY A 117 -16.18 8.27 1.62
N ILE A 118 -16.04 8.37 0.30
CA ILE A 118 -15.95 7.23 -0.61
C ILE A 118 -14.73 7.40 -1.51
N MET A 119 -13.88 6.38 -1.58
CA MET A 119 -12.85 6.24 -2.62
C MET A 119 -13.32 5.18 -3.63
N GLU A 120 -13.52 5.60 -4.88
CA GLU A 120 -13.97 4.71 -5.95
C GLU A 120 -13.36 5.09 -7.31
N GLY A 121 -12.89 4.09 -8.07
CA GLY A 121 -12.38 4.30 -9.42
C GLY A 121 -11.02 5.00 -9.42
N VAL A 122 -10.07 4.45 -8.67
CA VAL A 122 -8.69 4.94 -8.61
C VAL A 122 -7.78 4.03 -9.43
N SER A 123 -7.09 4.59 -10.41
CA SER A 123 -6.10 3.90 -11.23
C SER A 123 -4.73 4.53 -11.06
N ILE A 124 -3.75 3.72 -10.65
CA ILE A 124 -2.35 4.14 -10.45
C ILE A 124 -1.46 3.24 -11.29
N SER A 125 -0.62 3.84 -12.15
CA SER A 125 0.22 3.04 -13.04
C SER A 125 1.58 3.63 -13.36
N ASN A 126 2.54 2.77 -13.70
CA ASN A 126 3.86 3.18 -14.21
C ASN A 126 4.60 4.13 -13.23
N ILE A 127 4.77 3.67 -11.98
CA ILE A 127 5.45 4.45 -10.94
C ILE A 127 6.77 3.78 -10.60
N VAL A 128 7.84 4.58 -10.54
CA VAL A 128 9.15 4.14 -10.05
C VAL A 128 9.40 4.77 -8.69
N VAL A 129 9.80 3.98 -7.71
CA VAL A 129 10.01 4.38 -6.32
C VAL A 129 11.41 4.00 -5.86
N ASP A 130 12.11 4.95 -5.27
CA ASP A 130 13.36 4.77 -4.53
C ASP A 130 13.16 5.30 -3.10
N GLY A 131 13.03 4.39 -2.12
CA GLY A 131 12.35 4.61 -0.83
C GLY A 131 11.00 3.86 -0.80
N THR A 132 10.02 4.16 0.04
CA THR A 132 9.95 4.91 1.30
C THR A 132 10.00 3.91 2.47
N GLU A 133 9.57 4.25 3.70
CA GLU A 133 9.42 3.22 4.76
C GLU A 133 8.35 2.17 4.42
N SER A 134 7.18 2.61 3.96
CA SER A 134 6.05 1.77 3.54
C SER A 134 5.49 2.25 2.19
N PRO A 135 5.99 1.73 1.06
CA PRO A 135 5.75 2.29 -0.28
C PRO A 135 4.28 2.36 -0.71
N ILE A 136 3.47 1.38 -0.34
CA ILE A 136 2.04 1.34 -0.67
C ILE A 136 1.25 1.17 0.63
N PHE A 137 0.42 2.16 0.93
CA PHE A 137 -0.40 2.22 2.13
C PHE A 137 -1.86 2.47 1.75
N ILE A 138 -2.74 1.51 2.04
CA ILE A 138 -4.19 1.64 1.85
C ILE A 138 -4.88 1.46 3.20
N ARG A 139 -5.65 2.47 3.63
CA ARG A 139 -6.24 2.53 4.95
C ARG A 139 -7.68 3.04 4.92
N LEU A 140 -8.61 2.18 5.32
CA LEU A 140 -9.95 2.58 5.74
C LEU A 140 -10.01 2.62 7.27
N ALA A 141 -10.30 3.77 7.87
CA ALA A 141 -10.41 3.98 9.33
C ALA A 141 -11.66 4.81 9.69
N ASN A 142 -11.79 5.17 10.97
CA ASN A 142 -12.91 5.97 11.48
C ASN A 142 -12.45 7.03 12.50
N ARG A 143 -11.55 7.92 12.06
CA ARG A 143 -11.19 9.14 12.79
C ARG A 143 -12.38 10.10 12.89
N ALA A 144 -13.27 10.09 11.89
CA ALA A 144 -14.53 10.84 11.87
C ALA A 144 -14.35 12.35 12.13
N ARG A 145 -13.25 12.94 11.64
CA ARG A 145 -12.96 14.36 11.84
C ARG A 145 -13.94 15.23 11.04
N THR A 146 -14.62 16.12 11.76
CA THR A 146 -15.60 17.07 11.21
C THR A 146 -14.91 18.25 10.52
N TYR A 147 -15.55 18.81 9.49
CA TYR A 147 -15.01 19.95 8.72
C TYR A 147 -15.53 21.33 9.13
N GLN A 148 -16.54 21.35 10.00
CA GLN A 148 -17.12 22.56 10.56
C GLN A 148 -17.75 22.22 11.91
N GLU A 149 -17.74 23.17 12.84
CA GLU A 149 -18.46 23.06 14.11
C GLU A 149 -19.94 22.75 13.89
N GLY A 150 -20.49 21.81 14.67
CA GLY A 150 -21.89 21.38 14.57
C GLY A 150 -22.17 20.33 13.50
N VAL A 151 -21.19 19.97 12.66
CA VAL A 151 -21.31 18.82 11.76
C VAL A 151 -20.93 17.55 12.50
N VAL A 152 -21.64 16.45 12.26
CA VAL A 152 -21.33 15.12 12.80
C VAL A 152 -21.00 14.18 11.64
N ILE A 153 -19.92 13.41 11.79
CA ILE A 153 -19.58 12.29 10.91
C ILE A 153 -19.87 11.01 11.67
N ASP A 154 -20.96 10.33 11.30
CA ASP A 154 -21.51 9.16 12.00
C ASP A 154 -21.37 7.86 11.21
N ARG A 155 -20.53 7.85 10.18
CA ARG A 155 -20.34 6.70 9.29
C ARG A 155 -18.87 6.42 9.01
N VAL A 156 -18.53 5.14 8.95
CA VAL A 156 -17.29 4.68 8.33
C VAL A 156 -17.40 4.86 6.82
N GLY A 157 -16.31 5.29 6.18
CA GLY A 157 -16.27 5.47 4.73
C GLY A 157 -16.16 4.15 3.97
N HIS A 158 -15.82 4.24 2.69
CA HIS A 158 -15.64 3.08 1.83
C HIS A 158 -14.44 3.25 0.89
N ILE A 159 -13.70 2.17 0.65
CA ILE A 159 -12.66 2.10 -0.38
C ILE A 159 -12.99 0.92 -1.29
N SER A 160 -13.20 1.19 -2.58
CA SER A 160 -13.26 0.14 -3.60
C SER A 160 -12.82 0.56 -4.99
N ALA A 161 -12.71 -0.43 -5.89
CA ALA A 161 -12.33 -0.24 -7.29
C ALA A 161 -10.99 0.51 -7.43
N VAL A 162 -9.97 0.03 -6.72
CA VAL A 162 -8.59 0.55 -6.79
C VAL A 162 -7.73 -0.42 -7.58
N SER A 163 -7.08 0.09 -8.63
CA SER A 163 -6.13 -0.67 -9.45
C SER A 163 -4.76 0.00 -9.43
N ILE A 164 -3.75 -0.75 -9.00
CA ILE A 164 -2.35 -0.32 -8.96
C ILE A 164 -1.54 -1.25 -9.86
N SER A 165 -0.81 -0.70 -10.82
CA SER A 165 -0.09 -1.52 -11.81
C SER A 165 1.27 -0.99 -12.25
N ASN A 166 2.16 -1.88 -12.67
CA ASN A 166 3.46 -1.53 -13.24
C ASN A 166 4.29 -0.64 -12.30
N ILE A 167 4.49 -1.11 -11.06
CA ILE A 167 5.22 -0.37 -10.03
C ILE A 167 6.58 -1.04 -9.79
N ARG A 168 7.64 -0.23 -9.73
CA ARG A 168 9.01 -0.66 -9.44
C ARG A 168 9.49 0.03 -8.17
N ILE A 169 9.75 -0.72 -7.11
CA ILE A 169 10.17 -0.19 -5.81
C ILE A 169 11.50 -0.82 -5.41
N LYS A 170 12.44 0.02 -4.96
CA LYS A 170 13.72 -0.38 -4.36
C LYS A 170 14.04 0.49 -3.14
N ASN A 171 15.01 0.06 -2.34
CA ASN A 171 15.52 0.80 -1.17
C ASN A 171 14.44 1.16 -0.12
N SER A 172 13.35 0.40 -0.08
CA SER A 172 12.29 0.57 0.91
C SER A 172 12.76 0.17 2.30
N GLY A 173 12.24 0.86 3.31
CA GLY A 173 12.41 0.50 4.72
C GLY A 173 11.84 -0.87 5.06
N LYS A 174 11.99 -1.26 6.33
CA LYS A 174 11.60 -2.61 6.80
C LYS A 174 10.12 -2.74 7.17
N THR A 175 9.35 -1.64 7.13
CA THR A 175 7.98 -1.62 7.63
C THR A 175 7.06 -2.58 6.88
N GLY A 176 7.21 -2.72 5.55
CA GLY A 176 6.29 -3.46 4.69
C GLY A 176 5.12 -2.60 4.19
N CYS A 177 4.42 -3.06 3.15
CA CYS A 177 3.22 -2.40 2.62
C CYS A 177 1.95 -2.87 3.36
N SER A 178 0.86 -2.10 3.30
CA SER A 178 -0.40 -2.52 3.92
C SER A 178 -1.67 -2.17 3.14
N ILE A 179 -2.68 -3.04 3.32
CA ILE A 179 -4.07 -2.84 2.87
C ILE A 179 -4.95 -3.18 4.07
N THR A 180 -5.54 -2.18 4.69
CA THR A 180 -6.19 -2.35 6.00
C THR A 180 -7.59 -1.72 6.06
N GLY A 181 -8.59 -2.54 6.34
CA GLY A 181 -9.93 -2.12 6.74
C GLY A 181 -10.10 -2.04 8.26
N LEU A 182 -11.35 -2.07 8.69
CA LEU A 182 -11.75 -2.30 10.08
C LEU A 182 -12.64 -3.54 10.16
N PRO A 183 -12.80 -4.15 11.35
CA PRO A 183 -13.83 -5.16 11.56
C PRO A 183 -15.19 -4.66 11.03
N GLU A 184 -15.90 -5.50 10.29
CA GLU A 184 -17.18 -5.19 9.62
C GLU A 184 -17.12 -4.18 8.46
N TYR A 185 -16.01 -3.44 8.29
CA TYR A 185 -15.79 -2.45 7.23
C TYR A 185 -14.53 -2.80 6.43
N PRO A 186 -14.59 -3.82 5.57
CA PRO A 186 -13.43 -4.24 4.81
C PRO A 186 -13.09 -3.23 3.71
N VAL A 187 -11.80 -3.11 3.37
CA VAL A 187 -11.40 -2.56 2.08
C VAL A 187 -11.80 -3.56 1.00
N ASN A 188 -12.43 -3.11 -0.08
CA ASN A 188 -12.99 -4.00 -1.09
C ASN A 188 -12.37 -3.78 -2.48
N ASP A 189 -12.23 -4.83 -3.29
CA ASP A 189 -11.88 -4.73 -4.71
C ASP A 189 -10.58 -3.97 -5.00
N ILE A 190 -9.47 -4.48 -4.47
CA ILE A 190 -8.13 -3.94 -4.69
C ILE A 190 -7.33 -4.88 -5.61
N ARG A 191 -6.78 -4.32 -6.68
CA ARG A 191 -6.01 -5.07 -7.69
C ARG A 191 -4.59 -4.54 -7.79
N LEU A 192 -3.61 -5.41 -7.55
CA LEU A 192 -2.19 -5.13 -7.74
C LEU A 192 -1.65 -6.00 -8.89
N ASN A 193 -1.12 -5.35 -9.92
CA ASN A 193 -0.65 -6.02 -11.13
C ASN A 193 0.78 -5.61 -11.49
N ASN A 194 1.66 -6.56 -11.76
CA ASN A 194 3.03 -6.27 -12.21
C ASN A 194 3.78 -5.33 -11.25
N ILE A 195 3.95 -5.77 -10.00
CA ILE A 195 4.67 -5.04 -8.95
C ILE A 195 6.00 -5.73 -8.70
N VAL A 196 7.11 -5.00 -8.78
CA VAL A 196 8.43 -5.48 -8.34
C VAL A 196 8.83 -4.65 -7.14
N TYR A 197 9.02 -5.30 -6.00
CA TYR A 197 9.27 -4.65 -4.72
C TYR A 197 10.45 -5.30 -4.00
N GLU A 198 11.48 -4.49 -3.76
CA GLU A 198 12.63 -4.82 -2.94
C GLU A 198 12.68 -3.94 -1.69
N GLN A 199 12.72 -4.58 -0.52
CA GLN A 199 12.90 -3.91 0.79
C GLN A 199 14.27 -4.27 1.40
N LEU A 200 14.75 -3.46 2.35
CA LEU A 200 15.99 -3.72 3.08
C LEU A 200 16.03 -5.11 3.76
N GLY A 201 14.94 -5.56 4.37
CA GLY A 201 14.87 -6.82 5.14
C GLY A 201 15.10 -6.60 6.65
N GLY A 202 15.54 -7.64 7.36
CA GLY A 202 15.88 -7.56 8.78
C GLY A 202 14.72 -7.74 9.75
N GLY A 203 13.55 -8.17 9.28
CA GLY A 203 12.45 -8.60 10.14
C GLY A 203 12.75 -9.89 10.90
N ILE A 204 12.25 -9.97 12.13
CA ILE A 204 12.47 -11.07 13.08
C ILE A 204 11.19 -11.89 13.29
N ALA A 205 11.28 -13.02 13.96
CA ALA A 205 10.14 -13.92 14.19
C ALA A 205 9.04 -13.25 15.04
N GLU A 206 9.43 -12.42 15.98
CA GLU A 206 8.54 -11.65 16.87
C GLU A 206 7.66 -10.67 16.08
N ASP A 207 8.14 -10.14 14.95
CA ASP A 207 7.33 -9.25 14.10
C ASP A 207 6.11 -9.99 13.51
N ILE A 208 6.19 -11.32 13.32
CA ILE A 208 5.08 -12.14 12.77
C ILE A 208 3.96 -12.32 13.79
N SER A 209 4.32 -12.48 15.06
CA SER A 209 3.37 -12.72 16.17
C SER A 209 2.91 -11.44 16.86
N THR A 210 3.51 -10.29 16.52
CA THR A 210 3.11 -8.99 17.05
C THR A 210 1.65 -8.69 16.71
N VAL A 211 0.87 -8.35 17.73
CA VAL A 211 -0.52 -7.91 17.55
C VAL A 211 -0.52 -6.48 17.02
N ILE A 212 -1.02 -6.30 15.81
CA ILE A 212 -1.19 -4.98 15.20
C ILE A 212 -2.54 -4.41 15.66
N GLU A 213 -2.52 -3.37 16.49
CA GLU A 213 -3.74 -2.71 16.99
C GLU A 213 -4.62 -2.13 15.85
N GLU A 214 -5.92 -1.94 16.09
CA GLU A 214 -6.85 -1.43 15.07
C GLU A 214 -6.68 0.05 14.73
N LYS A 215 -6.26 0.86 15.72
CA LYS A 215 -6.02 2.30 15.58
C LYS A 215 -7.09 3.03 14.74
N PRO A 216 -8.40 2.89 15.06
CA PRO A 216 -9.47 3.42 14.20
C PRO A 216 -9.48 4.95 14.13
N THR A 217 -9.02 5.63 15.18
CA THR A 217 -9.05 7.10 15.32
C THR A 217 -7.67 7.76 15.23
N GLU A 218 -6.60 6.98 15.10
CA GLU A 218 -5.23 7.51 15.04
C GLU A 218 -4.97 8.19 13.69
N TYR A 219 -4.02 9.13 13.67
CA TYR A 219 -3.61 9.76 12.42
C TYR A 219 -2.99 8.70 11.49
N PRO A 220 -3.47 8.54 10.24
CA PRO A 220 -3.13 7.41 9.39
C PRO A 220 -1.76 7.59 8.71
N GLU A 221 -0.68 7.58 9.48
CA GLU A 221 0.66 7.48 8.93
C GLU A 221 0.99 6.00 8.63
N ALA A 222 1.58 5.68 7.48
CA ALA A 222 1.87 4.30 7.09
C ALA A 222 2.73 3.51 8.11
N THR A 223 3.54 4.21 8.89
CA THR A 223 4.42 3.67 9.94
C THR A 223 3.78 3.62 11.33
N MET A 224 2.52 4.05 11.49
CA MET A 224 1.84 4.06 12.79
C MET A 224 1.72 2.67 13.43
N PHE A 225 1.78 1.60 12.63
CA PHE A 225 1.76 0.22 13.09
C PHE A 225 3.13 -0.34 13.48
N GLY A 226 4.22 0.42 13.27
CA GLY A 226 5.59 -0.09 13.43
C GLY A 226 5.99 -1.03 12.30
N THR A 227 6.78 -2.06 12.62
CA THR A 227 7.14 -3.12 11.66
C THR A 227 5.96 -4.06 11.46
N LEU A 228 5.49 -4.23 10.23
CA LEU A 228 4.36 -5.11 9.94
C LEU A 228 4.76 -6.60 9.92
N PRO A 229 3.81 -7.53 10.11
CA PRO A 229 4.07 -8.97 10.12
C PRO A 229 4.54 -9.57 8.79
N ALA A 230 4.56 -8.79 7.71
CA ALA A 230 5.03 -9.21 6.39
C ALA A 230 6.04 -8.20 5.84
N TYR A 231 7.07 -8.69 5.16
CA TYR A 231 8.00 -7.81 4.44
C TYR A 231 7.39 -7.26 3.14
N GLY A 232 6.48 -8.03 2.52
CA GLY A 232 5.75 -7.65 1.31
C GLY A 232 4.50 -6.83 1.66
N PHE A 233 3.37 -7.53 1.86
CA PHE A 233 2.09 -6.91 2.20
C PHE A 233 1.44 -7.55 3.43
N TYR A 234 1.04 -6.70 4.39
CA TYR A 234 0.07 -7.03 5.42
C TYR A 234 -1.33 -6.60 4.97
N ILE A 235 -2.26 -7.54 4.89
CA ILE A 235 -3.61 -7.33 4.38
C ILE A 235 -4.58 -7.71 5.50
N ARG A 236 -5.33 -6.75 6.04
CA ARG A 236 -6.28 -6.99 7.12
C ARG A 236 -7.67 -6.44 6.82
N HIS A 237 -8.72 -7.19 7.14
CA HIS A 237 -10.13 -6.82 6.92
C HIS A 237 -10.34 -6.39 5.47
N ALA A 238 -10.26 -7.35 4.57
CA ALA A 238 -10.26 -7.06 3.14
C ALA A 238 -11.12 -8.05 2.36
N THR A 239 -11.76 -7.58 1.29
CA THR A 239 -12.60 -8.41 0.43
C THR A 239 -12.22 -8.23 -1.04
N ASN A 240 -12.19 -9.33 -1.80
CA ASN A 240 -11.88 -9.33 -3.23
C ASN A 240 -10.51 -8.71 -3.57
N ILE A 241 -9.45 -9.30 -3.04
CA ILE A 241 -8.08 -8.82 -3.24
C ILE A 241 -7.38 -9.61 -4.33
N THR A 242 -6.77 -8.94 -5.30
CA THR A 242 -6.07 -9.59 -6.41
C THR A 242 -4.62 -9.14 -6.50
N PHE A 243 -3.71 -10.10 -6.53
CA PHE A 243 -2.30 -9.89 -6.86
C PHE A 243 -1.98 -10.71 -8.12
N ASN A 244 -1.37 -10.09 -9.11
CA ASN A 244 -1.01 -10.76 -10.36
C ASN A 244 0.35 -10.31 -10.88
N GLY A 245 1.30 -11.22 -11.04
CA GLY A 245 2.61 -10.88 -11.60
C GLY A 245 3.49 -10.08 -10.65
N VAL A 246 3.46 -10.39 -9.34
CA VAL A 246 4.24 -9.65 -8.35
C VAL A 246 5.56 -10.34 -8.02
N GLN A 247 6.60 -9.55 -7.71
CA GLN A 247 7.91 -10.05 -7.29
C GLN A 247 8.35 -9.32 -6.03
N PHE A 248 8.49 -10.05 -4.92
CA PHE A 248 8.88 -9.50 -3.63
C PHE A 248 10.24 -10.05 -3.20
N ALA A 249 11.14 -9.13 -2.83
CA ALA A 249 12.53 -9.42 -2.53
C ALA A 249 13.01 -8.63 -1.30
N THR A 250 14.04 -9.15 -0.64
CA THR A 250 14.74 -8.45 0.44
C THR A 250 16.25 -8.46 0.20
N THR A 251 16.91 -7.34 0.50
CA THR A 251 18.38 -7.24 0.34
C THR A 251 19.13 -7.99 1.44
N THR A 252 18.56 -8.06 2.64
CA THR A 252 19.07 -8.82 3.77
C THR A 252 18.05 -9.89 4.19
N GLU A 253 18.49 -10.86 4.98
CA GLU A 253 17.59 -11.90 5.51
C GLU A 253 16.41 -11.27 6.26
N ASP A 254 15.21 -11.76 5.99
CA ASP A 254 13.98 -11.38 6.67
C ASP A 254 13.20 -12.66 6.99
N VAL A 255 12.82 -12.85 8.26
CA VAL A 255 12.15 -14.06 8.72
C VAL A 255 10.66 -14.04 8.39
N ARG A 256 10.08 -12.85 8.19
CA ARG A 256 8.65 -12.66 7.96
C ARG A 256 8.19 -13.27 6.63
N PRO A 257 6.91 -13.64 6.52
CA PRO A 257 6.30 -13.98 5.24
C PRO A 257 6.32 -12.79 4.27
N ALA A 258 6.22 -13.09 2.98
CA ALA A 258 6.01 -12.09 1.95
C ALA A 258 4.59 -11.52 2.01
N LEU A 259 3.60 -12.36 2.34
CA LEU A 259 2.21 -11.99 2.47
C LEU A 259 1.66 -12.45 3.82
N TYR A 260 0.98 -11.55 4.52
CA TYR A 260 0.22 -11.90 5.71
C TYR A 260 -1.20 -11.39 5.54
N LEU A 261 -2.17 -12.30 5.52
CA LEU A 261 -3.59 -12.01 5.35
C LEU A 261 -4.31 -12.31 6.65
N ASP A 262 -5.05 -11.34 7.19
CA ASP A 262 -5.83 -11.46 8.42
C ASP A 262 -7.27 -11.00 8.18
N ASP A 263 -8.24 -11.90 8.34
CA ASP A 263 -9.65 -11.64 7.99
C ASP A 263 -9.82 -11.13 6.54
N VAL A 264 -9.28 -11.91 5.59
CA VAL A 264 -9.46 -11.66 4.16
C VAL A 264 -10.48 -12.63 3.58
N LYS A 265 -11.46 -12.10 2.85
CA LYS A 265 -12.50 -12.88 2.16
C LYS A 265 -12.42 -12.68 0.65
N GLY A 266 -12.16 -13.75 -0.09
CA GLY A 266 -12.05 -13.66 -1.55
C GLY A 266 -10.72 -13.06 -1.95
N GLY A 267 -9.79 -13.91 -2.37
CA GLY A 267 -8.45 -13.47 -2.76
C GLY A 267 -7.91 -14.31 -3.92
N VAL A 268 -7.33 -13.67 -4.93
CA VAL A 268 -6.65 -14.35 -6.03
C VAL A 268 -5.22 -13.85 -6.14
N PHE A 269 -4.28 -14.74 -5.83
CA PHE A 269 -2.86 -14.49 -5.82
C PHE A 269 -2.22 -15.33 -6.92
N ASN A 270 -1.85 -14.68 -8.02
CA ASN A 270 -1.43 -15.31 -9.25
C ASN A 270 -0.03 -14.86 -9.66
N ASN A 271 0.76 -15.76 -10.25
CA ASN A 271 2.03 -15.44 -10.90
C ASN A 271 2.96 -14.63 -9.98
N MET A 272 3.17 -15.11 -8.74
CA MET A 272 4.01 -14.43 -7.76
C MET A 272 5.42 -15.02 -7.74
N GLN A 273 6.43 -14.20 -7.47
CA GLN A 273 7.79 -14.64 -7.16
C GLN A 273 8.17 -14.08 -5.79
N LEU A 274 8.22 -14.93 -4.78
CA LEU A 274 8.42 -14.52 -3.39
C LEU A 274 9.80 -14.99 -2.92
N GLN A 275 10.66 -14.07 -2.50
CA GLN A 275 11.95 -14.41 -1.91
C GLN A 275 11.76 -14.99 -0.51
N SER A 276 12.52 -16.02 -0.20
CA SER A 276 12.53 -16.63 1.13
C SER A 276 13.92 -17.12 1.50
N ASN A 277 14.14 -17.38 2.78
CA ASN A 277 15.38 -17.97 3.28
C ASN A 277 15.09 -19.10 4.28
N GLU A 278 16.11 -19.84 4.68
CA GLU A 278 15.95 -21.03 5.54
C GLU A 278 15.33 -20.72 6.93
N LYS A 279 15.32 -19.46 7.35
CA LYS A 279 14.64 -19.02 8.59
C LYS A 279 13.17 -18.65 8.35
N THR A 280 12.75 -18.40 7.11
CA THR A 280 11.37 -18.10 6.75
C THR A 280 10.48 -19.32 6.98
N ASN A 281 9.58 -19.23 7.96
CA ASN A 281 8.72 -20.35 8.33
C ASN A 281 7.65 -20.63 7.26
N ALA A 282 7.02 -19.57 6.74
CA ALA A 282 6.03 -19.62 5.66
C ALA A 282 6.17 -18.39 4.77
N ASN A 283 5.86 -18.52 3.48
CA ASN A 283 5.89 -17.39 2.54
C ASN A 283 4.58 -16.60 2.51
N ILE A 284 3.47 -17.31 2.72
CA ILE A 284 2.14 -16.74 2.83
C ILE A 284 1.56 -17.19 4.17
N TRP A 285 1.13 -16.22 4.96
CA TRP A 285 0.49 -16.46 6.25
C TRP A 285 -0.98 -16.09 6.14
N LEU A 286 -1.87 -17.05 6.40
CA LEU A 286 -3.31 -16.84 6.35
C LEU A 286 -3.88 -16.98 7.76
N LYS A 287 -4.50 -15.92 8.25
CA LYS A 287 -5.18 -15.88 9.53
C LYS A 287 -6.65 -15.57 9.31
N ASN A 288 -7.52 -16.46 9.80
CA ASN A 288 -8.99 -16.32 9.70
C ASN A 288 -9.49 -15.92 8.31
N SER A 289 -8.84 -16.39 7.25
CA SER A 289 -9.08 -15.94 5.88
C SER A 289 -9.77 -17.03 5.06
N ARG A 290 -10.63 -16.64 4.12
CA ARG A 290 -11.45 -17.60 3.35
C ARG A 290 -11.57 -17.24 1.89
N ASP A 291 -11.90 -18.25 1.09
CA ASP A 291 -12.09 -18.13 -0.36
C ASP A 291 -10.83 -17.61 -1.07
N ILE A 292 -9.67 -18.18 -0.71
CA ILE A 292 -8.36 -17.76 -1.20
C ILE A 292 -7.84 -18.75 -2.24
N ILE A 293 -7.43 -18.23 -3.39
CA ILE A 293 -6.78 -18.98 -4.46
C ILE A 293 -5.35 -18.46 -4.62
N VAL A 294 -4.37 -19.33 -4.44
CA VAL A 294 -2.97 -19.09 -4.78
C VAL A 294 -2.61 -19.97 -5.96
N LYS A 295 -2.10 -19.41 -7.06
CA LYS A 295 -1.77 -20.18 -8.26
C LYS A 295 -0.55 -19.65 -9.00
N GLU A 296 0.09 -20.54 -9.78
CA GLU A 296 1.20 -20.21 -10.69
C GLU A 296 2.34 -19.41 -10.00
N SER A 297 2.61 -19.69 -8.73
CA SER A 297 3.51 -18.88 -7.90
C SER A 297 4.77 -19.65 -7.52
N LEU A 298 5.91 -18.96 -7.56
CA LEU A 298 7.25 -19.49 -7.35
C LEU A 298 7.87 -18.93 -6.07
N LEU A 299 8.57 -19.80 -5.34
CA LEU A 299 9.49 -19.39 -4.29
C LEU A 299 10.91 -19.22 -4.82
N LYS A 300 11.53 -18.09 -4.51
CA LYS A 300 12.96 -17.84 -4.73
C LYS A 300 13.71 -18.02 -3.42
N GLY A 301 14.11 -19.25 -3.15
CA GLY A 301 14.84 -19.62 -1.94
C GLY A 301 14.29 -20.91 -1.32
N ARG A 302 14.47 -21.06 -0.02
CA ARG A 302 13.90 -22.15 0.78
C ARG A 302 13.01 -21.56 1.87
N SER A 303 11.99 -22.30 2.29
CA SER A 303 11.17 -22.01 3.46
C SER A 303 10.66 -23.34 4.03
N ASN A 304 10.20 -23.35 5.28
CA ASN A 304 9.67 -24.60 5.88
C ASN A 304 8.36 -25.03 5.22
N CYS A 305 7.49 -24.08 4.88
CA CYS A 305 6.27 -24.31 4.12
C CYS A 305 5.96 -23.15 3.16
N PHE A 306 5.07 -23.39 2.19
CA PHE A 306 4.61 -22.35 1.27
C PHE A 306 3.54 -21.47 1.92
N VAL A 307 2.52 -22.08 2.53
CA VAL A 307 1.39 -21.41 3.20
C VAL A 307 1.27 -21.92 4.63
N ASN A 308 1.11 -21.00 5.59
CA ASN A 308 0.70 -21.30 6.96
C ASN A 308 -0.75 -20.85 7.21
N LEU A 309 -1.50 -21.65 7.98
CA LEU A 309 -2.88 -21.33 8.38
C LEU A 309 -2.92 -21.12 9.90
N GLU A 310 -3.41 -19.97 10.35
CA GLU A 310 -3.58 -19.60 11.75
C GLU A 310 -5.04 -19.24 12.06
N GLY A 311 -5.55 -19.69 13.21
CA GLY A 311 -6.92 -19.42 13.63
C GLY A 311 -7.96 -20.38 13.04
N ASN A 312 -9.19 -20.27 13.54
CA ASN A 312 -10.22 -21.29 13.35
C ASN A 312 -11.16 -21.02 12.16
N ASN A 313 -11.04 -19.85 11.53
CA ASN A 313 -11.98 -19.41 10.48
C ASN A 313 -11.39 -19.51 9.06
N ASN A 314 -10.27 -20.22 8.88
CA ASN A 314 -9.74 -20.46 7.54
C ASN A 314 -10.61 -21.46 6.78
N ALA A 315 -11.04 -21.12 5.56
CA ALA A 315 -11.92 -21.98 4.77
C ALA A 315 -11.75 -21.77 3.26
N GLN A 316 -11.98 -22.82 2.45
CA GLN A 316 -11.96 -22.73 0.98
C GLN A 316 -10.64 -22.15 0.43
N ILE A 317 -9.51 -22.70 0.90
CA ILE A 317 -8.17 -22.32 0.45
C ILE A 317 -7.72 -23.28 -0.65
N SER A 318 -7.39 -22.75 -1.82
CA SER A 318 -6.91 -23.52 -2.98
C SER A 318 -5.50 -23.09 -3.36
N ILE A 319 -4.58 -24.05 -3.40
CA ILE A 319 -3.22 -23.85 -3.92
C ILE A 319 -3.11 -24.65 -5.21
N ILE A 320 -2.93 -23.96 -6.33
CA ILE A 320 -2.91 -24.55 -7.68
C ILE A 320 -1.52 -24.34 -8.28
N ASP A 321 -0.67 -25.35 -8.14
CA ASP A 321 0.68 -25.34 -8.69
C ASP A 321 0.71 -25.98 -10.09
N PRO A 322 1.25 -25.34 -11.14
CA PRO A 322 1.51 -25.99 -12.42
C PRO A 322 2.61 -27.06 -12.36
N LEU A 323 3.40 -27.14 -11.27
CA LEU A 323 4.44 -28.17 -11.09
C LEU A 323 3.87 -29.49 -10.56
N ALA A 324 2.93 -30.09 -11.29
CA ALA A 324 2.68 -31.52 -11.16
C ALA A 324 3.97 -32.27 -11.56
N GLU A 325 4.56 -33.01 -10.61
CA GLU A 325 5.78 -33.80 -10.82
C GLU A 325 5.68 -34.72 -12.04
N PHE A 326 6.46 -34.46 -13.10
CA PHE A 326 6.81 -35.51 -14.05
C PHE A 326 7.98 -36.31 -13.47
N LYS A 327 7.68 -37.46 -12.84
CA LYS A 327 8.69 -38.46 -12.51
C LYS A 327 9.39 -38.93 -13.78
N LYS A 328 10.63 -38.48 -14.00
CA LYS A 328 11.54 -39.07 -14.99
C LYS A 328 11.83 -40.51 -14.55
N ARG A 329 11.17 -41.51 -15.15
CA ARG A 329 11.54 -42.92 -14.96
C ARG A 329 13.01 -43.07 -15.32
N LYS A 330 13.87 -43.40 -14.35
CA LYS A 330 15.22 -43.89 -14.62
C LYS A 330 15.09 -45.12 -15.52
N ARG A 331 15.50 -45.01 -16.79
CA ARG A 331 15.82 -46.18 -17.59
C ARG A 331 17.16 -46.69 -17.07
N TYR A 332 17.14 -47.79 -16.34
CA TYR A 332 18.34 -48.62 -16.16
C TYR A 332 18.70 -49.21 -17.53
N ARG A 333 19.93 -48.99 -17.95
CA ARG A 333 20.67 -49.84 -18.88
C ARG A 333 22.01 -50.15 -18.23
#